data_AF-A0A5Q4SY63-F1
#
_entry.id   AF-A0A5Q4SY63-F1
#
_cell.length_a   1.000
_cell.length_b   1.000
_cell.length_c   1.000
_cell.angle_alpha   90.00
_cell.angle_beta   90.00
_cell.angle_gamma   90.00
#
_symmetry.space_group_name_H-M   'P 1'
#
loop_
_entity.id
_entity.type
_entity.pdbx_description
1 polymer ?
#
loop_
_entity_poly.entity_id
_entity_poly.type
_entity_poly.pdbx_seq_one_letter_code
_entity_poly.pdbx_strand_id
1 'polypeptide(L)'
;MVLPGVGAAHLPELAAAGLVTGAESPWHGVSACTGRPGCGKALADVRADAAALAAAGAGGIPVHWSGCERRCGHPHGTHVDLVATGGARYTLAVAPAQGSGAPEQPVRHDLHVPELAGALAAARGGRPLHHRPATTK
;
A
#
# COMPACT_ATOMS: atom_id res chain seq x y z
N MET A 1 -13.23 -3.45 11.73
CA MET A 1 -14.20 -4.10 12.62
C MET A 1 -13.82 -3.75 14.04
N VAL A 2 -14.78 -3.32 14.85
CA VAL A 2 -14.56 -3.07 16.29
C VAL A 2 -15.33 -4.13 17.05
N LEU A 3 -14.67 -4.78 18.01
CA LEU A 3 -15.26 -5.78 18.90
C LEU A 3 -15.41 -5.15 20.30
N PRO A 4 -16.54 -4.47 20.59
CA PRO A 4 -16.74 -3.85 21.90
C PRO A 4 -16.78 -4.91 23.01
N GLY A 5 -16.19 -4.60 24.16
CA GLY A 5 -16.15 -5.50 25.32
C GLY A 5 -15.13 -6.64 25.22
N VAL A 6 -14.40 -6.77 24.12
CA VAL A 6 -13.33 -7.77 23.96
C VAL A 6 -11.99 -7.15 24.39
N GLY A 7 -11.47 -7.63 25.53
CA GLY A 7 -10.17 -7.19 26.07
C GLY A 7 -8.98 -7.94 25.47
N ALA A 8 -7.76 -7.49 25.81
CA ALA A 8 -6.50 -8.05 25.31
C ALA A 8 -6.30 -9.55 25.64
N ALA A 9 -6.99 -10.07 26.66
CA ALA A 9 -6.97 -11.50 27.01
C ALA A 9 -7.43 -12.42 25.87
N HIS A 10 -8.25 -11.92 24.93
CA HIS A 10 -8.75 -12.70 23.79
C HIS A 10 -7.82 -12.66 22.56
N LEU A 11 -6.71 -11.91 22.59
CA LEU A 11 -5.79 -11.83 21.45
C LEU A 11 -5.27 -13.21 20.99
N PRO A 12 -4.97 -14.19 21.87
CA PRO A 12 -4.58 -15.53 21.43
C PRO A 12 -5.68 -16.26 20.66
N GLU A 13 -6.94 -16.16 21.09
CA GLU A 13 -8.08 -16.79 20.42
C GLU A 13 -8.35 -16.15 19.05
N LEU A 14 -8.29 -14.82 18.99
CA LEU A 14 -8.43 -14.06 17.75
C LEU A 14 -7.30 -14.39 16.77
N ALA A 15 -6.06 -14.53 17.27
CA ALA A 15 -4.92 -14.94 16.46
C ALA A 15 -5.09 -16.37 15.93
N ALA A 16 -5.57 -17.30 16.77
CA ALA A 16 -5.87 -18.68 16.36
C ALA A 16 -6.97 -18.75 15.30
N ALA A 17 -7.91 -17.79 15.31
CA ALA A 17 -8.92 -17.62 14.26
C ALA A 17 -8.38 -16.95 12.97
N GLY A 18 -7.09 -16.62 12.91
CA GLY A 18 -6.43 -16.04 11.75
C GLY A 18 -6.51 -14.51 11.68
N LEU A 19 -6.93 -13.82 12.75
CA LEU A 19 -6.92 -12.36 12.79
C LEU A 19 -5.51 -11.83 13.07
N VAL A 20 -5.21 -10.69 12.45
CA VAL A 20 -3.98 -9.94 12.73
C VAL A 20 -4.11 -9.24 14.08
N THR A 21 -3.31 -9.65 15.07
CA THR A 21 -3.36 -9.14 16.44
C THR A 21 -2.07 -8.44 16.90
N GLY A 22 -0.98 -8.58 16.16
CA GLY A 22 0.34 -7.99 16.47
C GLY A 22 0.78 -6.93 15.47
N ALA A 23 1.55 -5.95 15.94
CA ALA A 23 2.13 -4.88 15.12
C ALA A 23 3.20 -5.37 14.13
N GLU A 24 3.84 -6.51 14.43
CA GLU A 24 4.86 -7.15 13.57
C GLU A 24 4.28 -7.82 12.33
N SER A 25 2.95 -7.82 12.16
CA SER A 25 2.32 -8.42 11.00
C SER A 25 2.71 -7.67 9.73
N PRO A 26 3.03 -8.37 8.62
CA PRO A 26 3.27 -7.72 7.32
C PRO A 26 2.05 -6.94 6.82
N TRP A 27 0.85 -7.27 7.30
CA TRP A 27 -0.38 -6.58 6.98
C TRP A 27 -0.55 -5.23 7.70
N HIS A 28 0.26 -4.96 8.71
CA HIS A 28 0.20 -3.69 9.42
C HIS A 28 0.52 -2.53 8.47
N GLY A 29 -0.39 -1.54 8.41
CA GLY A 29 -0.28 -0.40 7.52
C GLY A 29 -0.56 -0.69 6.03
N VAL A 30 -1.05 -1.88 5.67
CA VAL A 30 -1.45 -2.20 4.29
C VAL A 30 -2.93 -1.97 4.11
N SER A 31 -3.31 -1.19 3.09
CA SER A 31 -4.71 -0.94 2.73
C SER A 31 -4.91 -0.98 1.22
N ALA A 32 -6.11 -1.31 0.77
CA ALA A 32 -6.44 -1.35 -0.65
C ALA A 32 -7.91 -1.00 -0.87
N CYS A 33 -8.21 -0.38 -2.01
CA CYS A 33 -9.59 -0.24 -2.45
C CYS A 33 -10.16 -1.61 -2.92
N THR A 34 -11.40 -1.63 -3.43
CA THR A 34 -12.03 -2.87 -3.90
C THR A 34 -11.26 -3.56 -5.03
N GLY A 35 -10.68 -2.79 -5.96
CA GLY A 35 -9.96 -3.36 -7.11
C GLY A 35 -10.84 -4.19 -8.05
N ARG A 36 -10.20 -4.89 -8.99
CA ARG A 36 -10.84 -5.98 -9.73
C ARG A 36 -10.99 -7.21 -8.81
N PRO A 37 -11.99 -8.08 -9.05
CA PRO A 37 -13.09 -7.93 -10.01
C PRO A 37 -14.23 -7.03 -9.49
N GLY A 38 -14.20 -6.59 -8.23
CA GLY A 38 -15.34 -5.92 -7.58
C GLY A 38 -15.62 -4.47 -7.99
N CYS A 39 -14.76 -3.84 -8.79
CA CYS A 39 -14.93 -2.49 -9.31
C CYS A 39 -14.67 -2.45 -10.82
N GLY A 40 -15.68 -2.11 -11.62
CA GLY A 40 -15.56 -2.02 -13.08
C GLY A 40 -14.62 -0.92 -13.60
N LYS A 41 -14.24 0.04 -12.74
CA LYS A 41 -13.25 1.08 -13.07
C LYS A 41 -11.81 0.67 -12.74
N ALA A 42 -11.62 -0.43 -12.01
CA ALA A 42 -10.30 -0.83 -11.57
C ALA A 42 -9.51 -1.49 -12.71
N LEU A 43 -8.24 -1.15 -12.80
CA LEU A 43 -7.29 -1.64 -13.81
C LEU A 43 -6.51 -2.87 -13.33
N ALA A 44 -6.47 -3.13 -12.02
CA ALA A 44 -5.78 -4.26 -11.40
C ALA A 44 -6.57 -4.88 -10.23
N ASP A 45 -6.25 -6.13 -9.89
CA ASP A 45 -6.66 -6.77 -8.63
C ASP A 45 -5.70 -6.34 -7.51
N VAL A 46 -5.92 -5.12 -7.02
CA VAL A 46 -5.05 -4.52 -6.02
C VAL A 46 -5.02 -5.26 -4.68
N ARG A 47 -6.03 -6.09 -4.39
CA ARG A 47 -6.06 -6.87 -3.15
C ARG A 47 -5.17 -8.10 -3.27
N ALA A 48 -5.18 -8.77 -4.42
CA ALA A 48 -4.24 -9.84 -4.72
C ALA A 48 -2.79 -9.31 -4.76
N ASP A 49 -2.56 -8.18 -5.42
CA ASP A 49 -1.23 -7.56 -5.49
C ASP A 49 -0.73 -7.10 -4.10
N ALA A 50 -1.60 -6.49 -3.29
CA ALA A 50 -1.28 -6.12 -1.91
C ALA A 50 -0.93 -7.34 -1.05
N ALA A 51 -1.64 -8.47 -1.23
CA ALA A 51 -1.35 -9.71 -0.53
C ALA A 51 0.02 -10.28 -0.92
N ALA A 52 0.32 -10.31 -2.22
CA ALA A 52 1.59 -10.79 -2.74
C ALA A 52 2.79 -9.96 -2.23
N LEU A 53 2.57 -8.68 -1.94
CA LEU A 53 3.62 -7.73 -1.55
C LEU A 53 3.47 -7.17 -0.13
N ALA A 54 2.66 -7.78 0.73
CA ALA A 54 2.39 -7.28 2.09
C ALA A 54 3.68 -7.13 2.93
N ALA A 55 4.60 -8.09 2.80
CA ALA A 55 5.87 -8.08 3.53
C ALA A 55 6.88 -7.03 3.04
N ALA A 56 6.68 -6.46 1.84
CA ALA A 56 7.60 -5.47 1.31
C ALA A 56 7.56 -4.19 2.16
N GLY A 57 8.66 -3.90 2.86
CA GLY A 57 8.78 -2.73 3.73
C GLY A 57 7.85 -2.76 4.96
N ALA A 58 7.54 -3.96 5.49
CA ALA A 58 6.82 -4.11 6.75
C ALA A 58 7.49 -3.29 7.88
N GLY A 59 6.67 -2.70 8.76
CA GLY A 59 7.13 -1.78 9.81
C GLY A 59 7.41 -0.34 9.35
N GLY A 60 7.37 -0.06 8.05
CA GLY A 60 7.47 1.30 7.49
C GLY A 60 6.16 2.08 7.51
N ILE A 61 6.14 3.25 6.85
CA ILE A 61 4.91 4.05 6.69
C ILE A 61 3.81 3.24 5.96
N PRO A 62 2.52 3.58 6.17
CA PRO A 62 1.41 2.88 5.53
C PRO A 62 1.50 2.89 4.00
N VAL A 63 0.90 1.88 3.35
CA VAL A 63 0.72 1.81 1.90
C VAL A 63 -0.76 1.67 1.55
N HIS A 64 -1.19 2.37 0.51
CA HIS A 64 -2.52 2.24 -0.06
C HIS A 64 -2.45 1.80 -1.53
N TRP A 65 -3.20 0.75 -1.86
CA TRP A 65 -3.32 0.22 -3.21
C TRP A 65 -4.64 0.64 -3.87
N SER A 66 -4.51 1.51 -4.87
CA SER A 66 -5.58 2.11 -5.64
C SER A 66 -5.68 1.45 -7.02
N GLY A 67 -6.85 0.87 -7.34
CA GLY A 67 -7.06 0.20 -8.63
C GLY A 67 -7.29 1.16 -9.80
N CYS A 68 -7.45 2.46 -9.54
CA CYS A 68 -7.59 3.52 -10.55
C CYS A 68 -7.29 4.88 -9.90
N GLU A 69 -7.25 5.96 -10.69
CA GLU A 69 -6.94 7.31 -10.20
C GLU A 69 -7.91 7.88 -9.14
N ARG A 70 -9.07 7.26 -8.92
CA ARG A 70 -10.04 7.70 -7.91
C ARG A 70 -9.57 7.50 -6.47
N ARG A 71 -8.57 6.62 -6.25
CA ARG A 71 -7.94 6.37 -4.93
C ARG A 71 -8.93 6.09 -3.79
N CYS A 72 -10.00 5.34 -4.05
CA CYS A 72 -11.07 5.16 -3.08
C CYS A 72 -10.57 4.59 -1.75
N GLY A 73 -10.78 5.32 -0.65
CA GLY A 73 -10.41 4.89 0.69
C GLY A 73 -8.93 5.12 1.07
N HIS A 74 -8.22 5.99 0.33
CA HIS A 74 -6.86 6.34 0.68
C HIS A 74 -6.77 6.99 2.08
N PRO A 75 -5.70 6.74 2.86
CA PRO A 75 -5.50 7.35 4.18
C PRO A 75 -5.37 8.88 4.14
N HIS A 76 -5.68 9.52 5.27
CA HIS A 76 -5.45 10.96 5.48
C HIS A 76 -4.00 11.30 5.88
N GLY A 77 -3.31 10.37 6.56
CA GLY A 77 -1.91 10.55 6.95
C GLY A 77 -0.92 10.25 5.82
N THR A 78 0.37 10.50 6.06
CA THR A 78 1.44 10.17 5.11
C THR A 78 1.43 8.67 4.78
N HIS A 79 1.45 8.34 3.49
CA HIS A 79 1.43 6.96 3.03
C HIS A 79 2.11 6.82 1.66
N VAL A 80 2.53 5.61 1.33
CA VAL A 80 2.88 5.24 -0.04
C VAL A 80 1.57 5.02 -0.82
N ASP A 81 1.36 5.78 -1.89
CA ASP A 81 0.21 5.64 -2.79
C ASP A 81 0.62 4.87 -4.04
N LEU A 82 0.00 3.71 -4.23
CA LEU A 82 0.17 2.85 -5.41
C LEU A 82 -1.08 2.92 -6.27
N VAL A 83 -0.98 3.49 -7.46
CA VAL A 83 -2.11 3.63 -8.39
C VAL A 83 -1.88 2.76 -9.61
N ALA A 84 -2.77 1.80 -9.83
CA ALA A 84 -2.72 0.95 -11.02
C ALA A 84 -2.93 1.78 -12.29
N THR A 85 -2.06 1.57 -13.29
CA THR A 85 -2.14 2.22 -14.61
C THR A 85 -2.57 1.25 -15.71
N GLY A 86 -2.84 -0.01 -15.36
CA GLY A 86 -3.21 -1.07 -16.30
C GLY A 86 -2.01 -1.92 -16.73
N GLY A 87 -2.27 -3.06 -17.38
CA GLY A 87 -1.21 -3.95 -17.87
C GLY A 87 -0.25 -4.46 -16.79
N ALA A 88 -0.74 -4.68 -15.56
CA ALA A 88 0.05 -5.05 -14.38
C ALA A 88 1.12 -4.02 -13.96
N ARG A 89 0.86 -2.73 -14.23
CA ARG A 89 1.74 -1.61 -13.86
C ARG A 89 1.12 -0.68 -12.83
N TYR A 90 2.00 -0.01 -12.11
CA TYR A 90 1.67 0.94 -11.06
C TYR A 90 2.49 2.23 -11.17
N THR A 91 1.84 3.32 -10.78
CA THR A 91 2.51 4.54 -10.33
C THR A 91 2.69 4.47 -8.81
N LEU A 92 3.87 4.83 -8.31
CA LEU A 92 4.22 4.88 -6.90
C LEU A 92 4.62 6.30 -6.50
N ALA A 93 3.97 6.84 -5.47
CA ALA A 93 4.32 8.10 -4.84
C ALA A 93 4.30 7.97 -3.31
N VAL A 94 4.91 8.91 -2.60
CA VAL A 94 4.66 9.11 -1.16
C VAL A 94 3.75 10.32 -1.02
N ALA A 95 2.49 10.07 -0.71
CA ALA A 95 1.51 11.10 -0.47
C ALA A 95 1.74 11.73 0.91
N PRO A 96 1.84 13.05 1.02
CA PRO A 96 1.93 13.71 2.32
C PRO A 96 0.58 13.61 3.06
N ALA A 97 0.61 13.81 4.37
CA ALA A 97 -0.62 13.96 5.13
C ALA A 97 -1.46 15.12 4.57
N GLN A 98 -2.77 14.91 4.42
CA GLN A 98 -3.68 15.91 3.89
C GLN A 98 -3.62 17.19 4.74
N GLY A 99 -3.49 18.34 4.08
CA GLY A 99 -3.40 19.64 4.76
C GLY A 99 -2.04 19.96 5.38
N SER A 100 -1.02 19.11 5.25
CA SER A 100 0.34 19.38 5.76
C SER A 100 1.10 20.46 5.00
N GLY A 101 0.69 20.79 3.77
CA GLY A 101 1.43 21.70 2.89
C GLY A 101 2.81 21.19 2.44
N ALA A 102 3.14 19.93 2.74
CA ALA A 102 4.42 19.34 2.35
C ALA A 102 4.48 19.15 0.83
N PRO A 103 5.68 19.35 0.21
CA PRO A 103 5.85 19.20 -1.23
C PRO A 103 5.61 17.75 -1.66
N GLU A 104 5.01 17.59 -2.84
CA GLU A 104 4.78 16.29 -3.47
C GLU A 104 6.12 15.61 -3.78
N GLN A 105 6.28 14.35 -3.38
CA GLN A 105 7.51 13.59 -3.61
C GLN A 105 7.59 13.07 -5.05
N PRO A 106 8.81 12.79 -5.56
CA PRO A 106 8.99 12.25 -6.91
C PRO A 106 8.16 10.98 -7.15
N VAL A 107 7.40 11.01 -8.24
CA VAL A 107 6.54 9.91 -8.66
C VAL A 107 7.33 8.95 -9.55
N ARG A 108 7.21 7.64 -9.30
CA ARG A 108 7.73 6.59 -10.18
C ARG A 108 6.58 6.02 -10.99
N HIS A 109 6.74 5.94 -12.30
CA HIS A 109 5.72 5.41 -13.21
C HIS A 109 6.11 4.04 -13.74
N ASP A 110 5.11 3.34 -14.29
CA ASP A 110 5.26 2.11 -15.07
C ASP A 110 5.97 0.95 -14.38
N LEU A 111 5.90 0.90 -13.05
CA LEU A 111 6.49 -0.18 -12.26
C LEU A 111 5.69 -1.47 -12.42
N HIS A 112 6.32 -2.52 -12.94
CA HIS A 112 5.71 -3.85 -13.00
C HIS A 112 5.81 -4.54 -11.63
N VAL A 113 4.83 -5.37 -11.28
CA VAL A 113 4.74 -6.11 -10.00
C VAL A 113 6.07 -6.71 -9.48
N PRO A 114 6.94 -7.37 -10.28
CA PRO A 114 8.22 -7.88 -9.79
C PRO A 114 9.20 -6.80 -9.30
N GLU A 115 9.21 -5.64 -9.95
CA GLU A 115 10.06 -4.50 -9.59
C GLU A 115 9.47 -3.68 -8.44
N LEU A 116 8.15 -3.80 -8.26
CA LEU A 116 7.37 -3.06 -7.28
C LEU A 116 7.80 -3.37 -5.84
N ALA A 117 8.21 -4.60 -5.55
CA ALA A 117 8.62 -5.02 -4.20
C ALA A 117 9.76 -4.16 -3.64
N GLY A 118 10.83 -3.95 -4.42
CA GLY A 118 11.98 -3.17 -4.00
C GLY A 118 11.68 -1.68 -3.89
N ALA A 119 10.91 -1.14 -4.84
CA ALA A 119 10.48 0.25 -4.82
C ALA A 119 9.56 0.55 -3.63
N LEU A 120 8.62 -0.35 -3.35
CA LEU A 120 7.71 -0.27 -2.21
C LEU A 120 8.46 -0.36 -0.88
N ALA A 121 9.38 -1.32 -0.74
CA ALA A 121 10.19 -1.45 0.46
C ALA A 121 11.01 -0.18 0.75
N ALA A 122 11.62 0.41 -0.28
CA ALA A 122 12.35 1.67 -0.15
C ALA A 122 11.45 2.85 0.27
N ALA A 123 10.28 2.97 -0.36
CA ALA A 123 9.32 4.04 -0.07
C ALA A 123 8.75 3.94 1.36
N ARG A 124 8.38 2.73 1.79
CA ARG A 124 7.85 2.49 3.15
C ARG A 124 8.92 2.72 4.23
N GLY A 125 10.18 2.41 3.94
CA GLY A 125 11.30 2.64 4.85
C GLY A 125 11.71 4.11 5.01
N GLY A 126 11.03 5.07 4.38
CA GLY A 126 11.35 6.50 4.49
C GLY A 126 12.68 6.90 3.81
N ARG A 127 13.25 6.01 2.98
CA ARG A 127 14.46 6.33 2.22
C ARG A 127 14.05 7.14 1.00
N PRO A 128 14.58 8.36 0.79
CA PRO A 128 14.18 9.20 -0.33
C PRO A 128 14.35 8.42 -1.64
N LEU A 129 13.26 8.37 -2.40
CA LEU A 129 13.20 7.71 -3.69
C LEU A 129 14.07 8.50 -4.68
N HIS A 130 15.33 8.10 -4.83
CA HIS A 130 16.22 8.69 -5.84
C HIS A 130 15.63 8.42 -7.24
N HIS A 131 15.45 9.49 -8.03
CA HIS A 131 15.12 9.39 -9.44
C HIS A 131 16.13 8.46 -10.12
N ARG A 132 15.66 7.37 -10.75
CA ARG A 132 16.48 6.57 -11.67
C ARG A 132 16.14 7.04 -13.10
N PRO A 133 17.08 7.63 -13.87
CA PRO A 133 16.80 8.05 -15.24
C PRO A 133 16.37 6.83 -16.07
N ALA A 134 15.41 7.04 -16.96
CA ALA A 134 15.05 6.06 -17.98
C ALA A 134 16.30 5.78 -18.83
N THR A 135 16.85 4.57 -18.77
CA THR A 135 17.90 4.13 -19.67
C THR A 135 17.30 3.90 -21.05
N THR A 136 17.51 4.86 -21.95
CA THR A 136 17.30 4.66 -23.39
C THR A 136 18.50 3.88 -23.95
N LYS A 137 18.26 2.68 -24.48
CA LYS A 137 19.04 2.13 -25.58
C LYS A 137 18.15 1.26 -26.45
#